data_AF-A0A741AM25-F1
#
_entry.id   AF-A0A741AM25-F1
#
_cell.length_a   1.000
_cell.length_b   1.000
_cell.length_c   1.000
_cell.angle_alpha   90.00
_cell.angle_beta   90.00
_cell.angle_gamma   90.00
#
_symmetry.space_group_name_H-M   'P 1'
#
loop_
_entity.id
_entity.type
_entity.pdbx_description
1 polymer ?
#
loop_
_entity_poly.entity_id
_entity_poly.type
_entity_poly.pdbx_seq_one_letter_code
_entity_poly.pdbx_strand_id
1 'polypeptide(L)'
;MANLQLAVKGEYFDDMIRGEKTEEYRLCNGYWNKRIMFREYDRLIITKGYPKRDDSSRRIDVPYNGYEIKTITHPHFGDKPVKVYAIKVNING
;
A
#
# COMPACT_ATOMS: atom_id res chain seq x y z
N MET A 1 18.39 -4.61 5.25
CA MET A 1 17.37 -4.24 4.23
C MET A 1 16.14 -3.68 4.96
N ALA A 2 15.31 -2.89 4.26
CA ALA A 2 14.23 -2.11 4.88
C ALA A 2 12.84 -2.69 4.56
N ASN A 3 11.85 -2.36 5.38
CA ASN A 3 10.45 -2.69 5.15
C ASN A 3 9.68 -1.44 4.72
N LEU A 4 8.79 -1.57 3.75
CA LEU A 4 7.82 -0.52 3.42
C LEU A 4 6.57 -0.74 4.27
N GLN A 5 6.34 0.13 5.26
CA GLN A 5 5.13 0.06 6.09
C GLN A 5 4.10 1.11 5.68
N LEU A 6 2.86 0.68 5.41
CA LEU A 6 1.74 1.53 5.01
C LEU A 6 0.53 1.26 5.90
N ALA A 7 0.04 2.31 6.56
CA ALA A 7 -1.24 2.25 7.26
C ALA A 7 -2.37 2.60 6.29
N VAL A 8 -3.41 1.78 6.27
CA VAL A 8 -4.58 1.94 5.40
C VAL A 8 -5.88 2.00 6.21
N LYS A 9 -6.95 2.49 5.58
CA LYS A 9 -8.29 2.43 6.15
C LYS A 9 -8.75 0.98 6.28
N GLY A 10 -9.67 0.75 7.23
CA GLY A 10 -10.18 -0.59 7.54
C GLY A 10 -10.77 -1.30 6.33
N GLU A 11 -11.60 -0.59 5.56
CA GLU A 11 -12.23 -1.11 4.34
C GLU A 11 -11.21 -1.72 3.37
N TYR A 12 -10.17 -0.96 2.99
CA TYR A 12 -9.17 -1.45 2.04
C TYR A 12 -8.30 -2.57 2.59
N PHE A 13 -8.03 -2.56 3.89
CA PHE A 13 -7.34 -3.67 4.51
C PHE A 13 -8.16 -4.95 4.37
N ASP A 14 -9.46 -4.87 4.66
CA ASP A 14 -10.35 -6.01 4.59
C ASP A 14 -10.53 -6.48 3.13
N ASP A 15 -10.62 -5.56 2.16
CA ASP A 15 -10.65 -5.89 0.72
C ASP A 15 -9.36 -6.59 0.26
N MET A 16 -8.19 -6.19 0.79
CA MET A 16 -6.92 -6.85 0.51
C MET A 16 -6.91 -8.28 1.07
N ILE A 17 -7.34 -8.46 2.33
CA ILE A 17 -7.46 -9.78 2.96
C ILE A 17 -8.41 -10.71 2.18
N ARG A 18 -9.50 -10.16 1.63
CA ARG A 18 -10.43 -10.91 0.75
C ARG A 18 -9.86 -11.21 -0.64
N GLY A 19 -8.74 -10.60 -1.00
CA GLY A 19 -8.13 -10.71 -2.34
C GLY A 19 -8.82 -9.87 -3.41
N GLU A 20 -9.79 -9.03 -3.04
CA GLU A 20 -10.51 -8.14 -3.96
C GLU A 20 -9.66 -6.93 -4.36
N LYS A 21 -8.75 -6.51 -3.47
CA LYS A 21 -7.81 -5.41 -3.68
C LYS A 21 -6.37 -5.90 -3.67
N THR A 22 -5.71 -5.86 -4.82
CA THR A 22 -4.31 -6.32 -4.98
C THR A 22 -3.30 -5.19 -5.10
N GLU A 23 -3.73 -3.94 -4.97
CA GLU A 23 -2.88 -2.76 -5.12
C GLU A 23 -3.20 -1.70 -4.07
N GLU A 24 -2.17 -1.12 -3.47
CA GLU A 24 -2.26 0.05 -2.60
C GLU A 24 -1.82 1.31 -3.36
N TYR A 25 -2.67 2.34 -3.37
CA TYR A 25 -2.43 3.56 -4.14
C TYR A 25 -1.91 4.69 -3.27
N ARG A 26 -0.76 5.26 -3.63
CA ARG A 26 -0.20 6.47 -2.98
C ARG A 26 0.08 7.55 -4.01
N LEU A 27 -0.32 8.78 -3.73
CA LEU A 27 -0.13 9.91 -4.66
C LEU A 27 1.35 10.08 -5.06
N CYS A 28 1.60 10.33 -6.34
CA CYS A 28 2.93 10.72 -6.83
C CYS A 28 3.25 12.16 -6.41
N ASN A 29 3.60 12.36 -5.14
CA ASN A 29 3.98 13.64 -4.57
C ASN A 29 5.35 13.56 -3.85
N GLY A 30 5.91 14.71 -3.48
CA GLY A 30 7.24 14.76 -2.86
C GLY A 30 7.39 13.93 -1.57
N TYR A 31 6.30 13.70 -0.84
CA TYR A 31 6.30 12.85 0.36
C TYR A 31 6.49 11.37 0.01
N TRP A 32 5.68 10.85 -0.92
CA TRP A 32 5.74 9.45 -1.34
C TRP A 32 6.93 9.15 -2.24
N ASN A 33 7.37 10.11 -3.06
CA ASN A 33 8.56 9.95 -3.90
C ASN A 33 9.78 9.55 -3.06
N LYS A 34 10.01 10.20 -1.91
CA LYS A 34 11.14 9.90 -1.02
C LYS A 34 11.09 8.49 -0.40
N ARG A 35 9.89 7.92 -0.32
CA ARG A 35 9.60 6.62 0.31
C ARG A 35 9.47 5.48 -0.68
N ILE A 36 9.17 5.75 -1.94
CA ILE A 36 8.87 4.72 -2.95
C ILE A 36 9.91 4.74 -4.06
N MET A 37 10.21 5.93 -4.58
CA MET A 37 11.10 6.08 -5.73
C MET A 37 12.54 5.78 -5.35
N PHE A 38 13.21 4.95 -6.15
CA PHE A 38 14.60 4.52 -5.94
C PHE A 38 14.86 3.88 -4.57
N ARG A 39 13.85 3.19 -4.03
CA ARG A 39 13.97 2.41 -2.79
C ARG A 39 13.74 0.94 -3.08
N GLU A 40 14.63 0.13 -2.52
CA GLU A 40 14.48 -1.32 -2.48
C GLU A 40 14.01 -1.72 -1.08
N TYR A 41 12.98 -2.56 -1.04
CA TYR A 41 12.39 -3.09 0.18
C TYR A 41 12.29 -4.60 0.05
N ASP A 42 12.47 -5.31 1.16
CA ASP A 42 12.28 -6.77 1.17
C ASP A 42 10.82 -7.12 1.38
N ARG A 43 10.17 -6.37 2.29
CA ARG A 43 8.82 -6.67 2.77
C ARG A 43 7.93 -5.45 2.67
N LEU A 44 6.68 -5.72 2.33
CA LEU A 44 5.56 -4.79 2.39
C LEU A 44 4.72 -5.13 3.61
N ILE A 45 4.65 -4.20 4.55
CA ILE A 45 3.84 -4.32 5.77
C ILE A 45 2.64 -3.39 5.63
N ILE A 46 1.43 -3.94 5.48
CA ILE A 46 0.19 -3.16 5.49
C ILE A 46 -0.46 -3.29 6.87
N THR A 47 -0.88 -2.16 7.46
CA THR A 47 -1.57 -2.17 8.76
C THR A 47 -2.98 -1.60 8.67
N LYS A 48 -3.93 -2.26 9.35
CA LYS A 48 -5.30 -1.76 9.52
C LYS A 48 -5.31 -0.60 10.51
N GLY A 49 -5.07 0.63 10.04
CA GLY A 49 -4.81 1.79 10.90
C GLY A 49 -3.49 1.66 11.66
N TYR A 50 -3.50 2.00 12.95
CA TYR A 50 -2.32 1.95 13.85
C TYR A 50 -2.52 0.88 14.94
N PRO A 51 -2.35 -0.41 14.62
CA PRO A 51 -2.50 -1.48 15.60
C PRO A 51 -1.41 -1.43 16.67
N LYS A 52 -1.69 -2.03 17.82
CA LYS A 52 -0.65 -2.33 18.82
C LYS A 52 0.42 -3.23 18.20
N ARG A 53 1.58 -3.33 18.86
CA ARG A 53 2.73 -4.08 18.34
C ARG A 53 2.43 -5.58 18.21
N ASP A 54 1.66 -6.10 19.13
CA ASP A 54 1.28 -7.51 19.31
C ASP A 54 0.01 -7.91 18.53
N ASP A 55 -0.69 -6.96 17.92
CA ASP A 55 -1.89 -7.24 17.13
C ASP A 55 -1.52 -7.61 15.69
N SER A 56 -1.21 -8.89 15.48
CA SER A 56 -0.89 -9.47 14.17
C SER A 56 -2.11 -9.58 13.26
N SER A 57 -3.33 -9.68 13.81
CA SER A 57 -4.58 -9.79 13.03
C SER A 57 -4.84 -8.59 12.13
N ARG A 58 -4.23 -7.45 12.46
CA ARG A 58 -4.34 -6.17 11.75
C ARG A 58 -3.10 -5.84 10.93
N ARG A 59 -2.29 -6.85 10.58
CA ARG A 59 -1.05 -6.71 9.80
C ARG A 59 -1.01 -7.73 8.67
N ILE A 60 -0.78 -7.24 7.46
CA ILE A 60 -0.35 -8.05 6.32
C ILE A 60 1.16 -7.85 6.19
N ASP A 61 1.90 -8.93 6.05
CA ASP A 61 3.35 -8.89 5.92
C ASP A 61 3.79 -9.86 4.83
N VAL A 62 4.12 -9.30 3.65
CA VAL A 62 4.34 -10.04 2.40
C VAL A 62 5.62 -9.55 1.71
N PRO A 63 6.20 -10.32 0.77
CA PRO A 63 7.31 -9.84 -0.05
C PRO A 63 6.92 -8.55 -0.81
N TYR A 64 7.85 -7.60 -0.87
CA TYR A 64 7.63 -6.39 -1.65
C TYR A 64 7.84 -6.68 -3.14
N ASN A 65 6.76 -6.56 -3.93
CA ASN A 65 6.76 -6.85 -5.36
C ASN A 65 6.78 -5.59 -6.24
N GLY A 66 7.29 -4.48 -5.70
CA GLY A 66 7.43 -3.22 -6.43
C GLY A 66 6.12 -2.44 -6.58
N TYR A 67 6.16 -1.48 -7.49
CA TYR A 67 5.05 -0.58 -7.80
C TYR A 67 5.03 -0.23 -9.29
N GLU A 68 3.86 0.20 -9.75
CA GLU A 68 3.67 0.84 -11.06
C GLU A 68 3.21 2.29 -10.87
N ILE A 69 3.48 3.16 -11.84
CA ILE A 69 2.88 4.50 -11.87
C ILE A 69 1.63 4.44 -12.75
N LYS A 70 0.47 4.75 -12.17
CA LYS A 70 -0.82 4.78 -12.87
C LYS A 70 -1.47 6.14 -12.75
N THR A 71 -2.29 6.50 -13.74
CA THR A 71 -3.22 7.63 -13.63
C THR A 71 -4.60 7.06 -13.36
N ILE A 72 -5.20 7.40 -12.21
CA ILE A 72 -6.52 6.88 -11.80
C ILE A 72 -7.43 8.02 -11.36
N THR A 73 -8.74 7.81 -11.48
CA THR A 73 -9.75 8.59 -10.77
C THR A 73 -10.24 7.74 -9.61
N HIS A 74 -10.14 8.25 -8.38
CA HIS A 74 -10.46 7.47 -7.18
C HIS A 74 -11.09 8.37 -6.12
N PRO A 75 -12.20 7.97 -5.47
CA PRO A 75 -12.95 8.83 -4.54
C PRO A 75 -12.09 9.49 -3.46
N HIS A 76 -11.07 8.81 -2.94
CA HIS A 76 -10.14 9.41 -1.96
C HIS A 76 -9.22 10.50 -2.47
N PHE A 77 -8.97 10.57 -3.78
CA PHE A 77 -8.12 11.58 -4.38
C PHE A 77 -8.93 12.69 -5.07
N GLY A 78 -10.26 12.58 -5.06
CA GLY A 78 -11.18 13.48 -5.74
C GLY A 78 -11.68 12.94 -7.08
N ASP A 79 -12.37 13.79 -7.80
CA ASP A 79 -13.02 13.54 -9.09
C ASP A 79 -12.06 13.66 -10.29
N LYS A 80 -10.90 14.28 -10.09
CA LYS A 80 -9.89 14.47 -11.14
C LYS A 80 -8.94 13.27 -11.23
N PRO A 81 -8.48 12.92 -12.44
CA PRO A 81 -7.42 11.93 -12.61
C PRO A 81 -6.13 12.39 -11.91
N VAL A 82 -5.52 11.50 -11.13
CA VAL A 82 -4.27 11.74 -10.41
C VAL A 82 -3.24 10.65 -10.71
N LYS A 83 -1.96 10.99 -10.70
CA LYS A 83 -0.86 10.01 -10.76
C LYS A 83 -0.62 9.40 -9.38
N VAL A 84 -0.56 8.08 -9.33
CA VAL A 84 -0.33 7.28 -8.12
C VAL A 84 0.74 6.23 -8.36
N TYR A 85 1.43 5.89 -7.28
CA TYR A 85 2.15 4.64 -7.11
C TYR A 85 1.14 3.55 -6.75
N ALA A 86 0.94 2.60 -7.65
CA ALA A 86 0.18 1.37 -7.45
C ALA A 86 1.14 0.29 -6.94
N ILE A 87 1.23 0.17 -5.62
CA ILE A 87 2.12 -0.77 -4.92
C ILE A 87 1.46 -2.13 -4.90
N LYS A 88 2.15 -3.16 -5.38
CA LYS A 88 1.58 -4.52 -5.50
C LYS A 88 1.46 -5.16 -4.11
N VAL A 89 0.27 -5.65 -3.80
CA VAL A 89 -0.07 -6.37 -2.56
C VAL A 89 -0.43 -7.81 -2.93
N ASN A 90 0.54 -8.72 -2.81
CA ASN A 90 0.35 -10.14 -3.09
C ASN A 90 0.28 -10.92 -1.78
N ILE A 91 -0.94 -11.21 -1.32
CA ILE A 91 -1.17 -11.99 -0.08
C ILE A 91 -1.10 -13.50 -0.33
N ASN A 92 -1.42 -13.94 -1.54
CA ASN A 92 -1.47 -15.36 -1.91
C ASN A 92 -0.16 -15.86 -2.58
N GLY A 93 0.96 -15.17 -2.34
CA GLY A 93 2.26 -15.53 -2.88
C GLY A 93 2.84 -16.79 -2.25
#